data_AF-A0A7W1BXW7-F1
#
_entry.id   AF-A0A7W1BXW7-F1
#
_cell.length_a   1.000
_cell.length_b   1.000
_cell.length_c   1.000
_cell.angle_alpha   90.00
_cell.angle_beta   90.00
_cell.angle_gamma   90.00
#
_symmetry.space_group_name_H-M   'P 1'
#
loop_
_entity.id
_entity.type
_entity.pdbx_description
1 polymer ?
#
loop_
_entity_poly.entity_id
_entity_poly.type
_entity_poly.pdbx_seq_one_letter_code
_entity_poly.pdbx_strand_id
1 'polypeptide(L)'
;MQNSSPENLTTSSALLERGRRGEELAAAFLHQAGYQIVAANFILPVGRNRNDAVVNVEIDLVAYEGPTLCFVEVKTRASDWFAAPSANVDLRKQRQIVRAAHAYRRMFGLTNTPYRYDV
;
A
#
# COMPACT_ATOMS: atom_id res chain seq x y z
N MET A 1 17.14 -31.87 10.99
CA MET A 1 16.97 -30.76 11.96
C MET A 1 18.09 -29.76 11.70
N GLN A 2 17.81 -28.68 10.97
CA GLN A 2 18.75 -27.57 10.76
C GLN A 2 18.27 -26.38 11.59
N ASN A 3 19.16 -25.88 12.43
CA ASN A 3 18.92 -24.80 13.41
C ASN A 3 18.35 -23.55 12.73
N SER A 4 17.13 -23.16 13.10
CA SER A 4 16.59 -21.83 12.85
C SER A 4 17.14 -20.88 13.91
N SER A 5 18.14 -20.07 13.55
CA SER A 5 18.70 -19.03 14.41
C SER A 5 17.64 -17.94 14.73
N PRO A 6 17.53 -17.46 15.99
CA PRO A 6 16.50 -16.52 16.44
C PRO A 6 16.60 -15.12 15.82
N GLU A 7 17.71 -14.76 15.18
CA GLU A 7 17.96 -13.42 14.62
C GLU A 7 17.05 -13.06 13.41
N ASN A 8 16.54 -14.05 12.67
CA ASN A 8 15.66 -13.81 11.52
C ASN A 8 14.22 -13.43 11.90
N LEU A 9 13.72 -13.90 13.05
CA LEU A 9 12.36 -13.62 13.52
C LEU A 9 12.24 -12.20 14.08
N THR A 10 13.25 -11.74 14.82
CA THR A 10 13.27 -10.42 15.45
C THR A 10 13.40 -9.28 14.44
N THR A 11 14.15 -9.50 13.35
CA THR A 11 14.33 -8.50 12.28
C THR A 11 13.03 -8.32 11.48
N SER A 12 12.31 -9.41 11.21
CA SER A 12 11.02 -9.38 10.50
C SER A 12 9.93 -8.69 11.33
N SER A 13 9.83 -8.97 12.64
CA SER A 13 8.84 -8.30 13.50
C SER A 13 9.14 -6.81 13.66
N ALA A 14 10.41 -6.42 13.76
CA ALA A 14 10.82 -5.03 13.88
C ALA A 14 10.61 -4.23 12.57
N LEU A 15 10.70 -4.86 11.40
CA LEU A 15 10.34 -4.22 10.12
C LEU A 15 8.83 -4.04 10.00
N LEU A 16 8.04 -5.06 10.36
CA LEU A 16 6.58 -5.01 10.33
C LEU A 16 6.04 -3.92 11.28
N GLU A 17 6.59 -3.84 12.49
CA GLU A 17 6.21 -2.81 13.47
C GLU A 17 6.57 -1.39 12.98
N ARG A 18 7.69 -1.24 12.26
CA ARG A 18 8.07 0.04 11.64
C ARG A 18 7.17 0.41 10.47
N GLY A 19 6.73 -0.57 9.67
CA GLY A 19 5.76 -0.38 8.59
C GLY A 19 4.45 0.16 9.12
N ARG A 20 3.87 -0.55 10.09
CA ARG A 20 2.64 -0.13 10.79
C ARG A 20 2.77 1.26 11.41
N ARG A 21 3.89 1.55 12.09
CA ARG A 21 4.11 2.88 12.67
C ARG A 21 4.28 3.96 11.59
N GLY A 22 4.84 3.61 10.44
CA GLY A 22 4.90 4.48 9.27
C GLY A 22 3.52 4.83 8.74
N GLU A 23 2.64 3.82 8.60
CA GLU A 23 1.25 4.01 8.18
C GLU A 23 0.46 4.87 9.18
N GLU A 24 0.61 4.62 10.48
CA GLU A 24 -0.04 5.41 11.54
C GLU A 24 0.40 6.89 11.48
N LEU A 25 1.70 7.15 11.28
CA LEU A 25 2.23 8.52 11.13
C LEU A 25 1.75 9.18 9.84
N ALA A 26 1.71 8.44 8.73
CA ALA A 26 1.21 8.94 7.45
C ALA A 26 -0.28 9.29 7.54
N ALA A 27 -1.10 8.42 8.14
CA ALA A 27 -2.52 8.66 8.37
C ALA A 27 -2.74 9.89 9.26
N ALA A 28 -1.97 10.02 10.35
CA ALA A 28 -2.05 11.18 11.23
C ALA A 28 -1.66 12.49 10.51
N PHE A 29 -0.60 12.46 9.70
CA PHE A 29 -0.16 13.59 8.89
C PHE A 29 -1.24 14.02 7.89
N LEU A 30 -1.78 13.08 7.11
CA LEU A 30 -2.84 13.34 6.14
C LEU A 30 -4.10 13.89 6.82
N HIS A 31 -4.49 13.32 7.97
CA HIS A 31 -5.61 13.82 8.75
C HIS A 31 -5.39 15.28 9.19
N GLN A 32 -4.20 15.62 9.69
CA GLN A 32 -3.85 17.00 10.04
C GLN A 32 -3.82 17.93 8.82
N ALA A 33 -3.48 17.41 7.65
CA ALA A 33 -3.54 18.12 6.37
C ALA A 33 -4.97 18.26 5.80
N GLY A 34 -6.00 17.79 6.50
CA GLY A 34 -7.41 17.93 6.10
C GLY A 34 -7.94 16.79 5.24
N TYR A 35 -7.21 15.68 5.14
CA TYR A 35 -7.66 14.49 4.43
C TYR A 35 -8.60 13.67 5.32
N GLN A 36 -9.62 13.07 4.72
CA GLN A 36 -10.46 12.08 5.38
C GLN A 36 -9.99 10.68 5.02
N ILE A 37 -9.31 10.00 5.94
CA ILE A 37 -8.93 8.59 5.75
C ILE A 37 -10.21 7.73 5.73
N VAL A 38 -10.35 6.89 4.71
CA VAL A 38 -11.51 5.99 4.53
C VAL A 38 -11.15 4.51 4.50
N ALA A 39 -9.89 4.18 4.22
CA ALA A 39 -9.36 2.83 4.39
C ALA A 39 -7.86 2.88 4.70
N ALA A 40 -7.39 1.87 5.41
CA ALA A 40 -5.98 1.60 5.65
C ALA A 40 -5.73 0.10 5.50
N ASN A 41 -4.54 -0.28 5.00
CA ASN A 41 -4.11 -1.67 4.79
C ASN A 41 -5.18 -2.51 4.07
N PHE A 42 -5.71 -1.94 2.99
CA PHE A 42 -6.88 -2.46 2.31
C PHE A 42 -6.48 -3.49 1.24
N ILE A 43 -6.74 -4.76 1.52
CA ILE A 43 -6.44 -5.86 0.59
C ILE A 43 -7.64 -6.16 -0.28
N LEU A 44 -7.43 -6.20 -1.60
CA LEU A 44 -8.49 -6.51 -2.56
C LEU A 44 -8.02 -7.35 -3.76
N PRO A 45 -8.92 -8.17 -4.35
CA PRO A 45 -8.61 -8.93 -5.55
C PRO A 45 -8.58 -8.01 -6.78
N VAL A 46 -7.53 -8.12 -7.58
CA VAL A 46 -7.32 -7.31 -8.80
C VAL A 46 -7.28 -8.14 -10.09
N GLY A 47 -7.65 -9.43 -10.00
CA GLY A 47 -7.71 -10.35 -11.14
C GLY A 47 -7.06 -11.70 -10.83
N ARG A 48 -6.66 -12.42 -11.87
CA ARG A 48 -5.97 -13.72 -11.77
C ARG A 48 -4.63 -13.70 -12.50
N ASN A 49 -3.69 -14.55 -12.08
CA ASN A 49 -2.41 -14.72 -12.77
C ASN A 49 -2.50 -15.84 -13.82
N ARG A 50 -1.36 -16.15 -14.47
CA ARG A 50 -1.29 -17.17 -15.54
C ARG A 50 -1.66 -18.59 -15.10
N ASN A 51 -1.58 -18.86 -13.80
CA ASN A 51 -1.91 -20.16 -13.22
C ASN A 51 -3.34 -20.14 -12.62
N ASP A 52 -4.18 -19.20 -13.05
CA ASP A 52 -5.54 -18.97 -12.58
C ASP A 52 -5.67 -18.62 -11.09
N ALA A 53 -4.57 -18.33 -10.39
CA ALA A 53 -4.63 -17.94 -8.98
C ALA A 53 -5.05 -16.47 -8.83
N VAL A 54 -5.91 -16.19 -7.86
CA VAL A 54 -6.35 -14.82 -7.51
C VAL A 54 -5.14 -14.00 -7.09
N VAL A 55 -5.02 -12.80 -7.66
CA VAL A 55 -4.01 -11.82 -7.30
C VAL A 55 -4.67 -10.79 -6.40
N ASN A 56 -4.21 -10.73 -5.15
CA ASN A 56 -4.57 -9.65 -4.23
C ASN A 56 -3.49 -8.57 -4.27
N VAL A 57 -3.92 -7.33 -4.10
CA VAL A 57 -3.04 -6.18 -3.90
C VAL A 57 -3.50 -5.46 -2.64
N GLU A 58 -2.55 -4.86 -1.94
CA GLU A 58 -2.79 -4.01 -0.78
C GLU A 58 -2.71 -2.54 -1.20
N ILE A 59 -3.53 -1.71 -0.55
CA ILE A 59 -3.46 -0.25 -0.62
C ILE A 59 -3.21 0.23 0.81
N ASP A 60 -2.09 0.90 1.04
CA ASP A 60 -1.70 1.31 2.39
C ASP A 60 -2.71 2.31 2.97
N LEU A 61 -3.06 3.37 2.24
CA LEU A 61 -4.11 4.30 2.63
C LEU A 61 -5.00 4.71 1.45
N VAL A 62 -6.29 4.84 1.72
CA VAL A 62 -7.27 5.50 0.85
C VAL A 62 -7.86 6.67 1.61
N ALA A 63 -7.83 7.86 1.01
CA ALA A 63 -8.31 9.08 1.65
C ALA A 63 -9.02 10.01 0.67
N TYR A 64 -9.87 10.90 1.18
CA TYR A 64 -10.41 12.02 0.42
C TYR A 64 -9.67 13.31 0.73
N GLU A 65 -9.28 14.04 -0.32
CA GLU A 65 -8.97 15.47 -0.24
C GLU A 65 -10.06 16.23 -1.02
N GLY A 66 -11.02 16.80 -0.29
CA GLY A 66 -12.25 17.31 -0.92
C GLY A 66 -12.95 16.22 -1.75
N PRO A 67 -13.23 16.44 -3.05
CA PRO A 67 -13.88 15.46 -3.91
C PRO A 67 -12.93 14.38 -4.48
N THR A 68 -11.62 14.50 -4.24
CA THR A 68 -10.60 13.64 -4.87
C THR A 68 -10.25 12.46 -3.98
N LEU A 69 -10.40 11.25 -4.53
CA LEU A 69 -9.99 10.01 -3.87
C LEU A 69 -8.50 9.75 -4.11
N CYS A 70 -7.71 9.74 -3.05
CA CYS A 70 -6.27 9.56 -3.08
C CYS A 70 -5.92 8.13 -2.68
N PHE A 71 -5.11 7.46 -3.50
CA PHE A 71 -4.53 6.15 -3.21
C PHE A 71 -3.06 6.36 -2.85
N VAL A 72 -2.71 6.17 -1.60
CA VAL A 72 -1.40 6.55 -1.05
C VAL A 72 -0.60 5.28 -0.72
N GLU A 73 0.61 5.19 -1.26
CA GLU A 73 1.62 4.20 -0.84
C GLU A 73 2.52 4.84 0.22
N VAL A 74 2.65 4.24 1.40
CA VAL A 74 3.47 4.77 2.49
C VAL A 74 4.89 4.25 2.37
N LYS A 75 5.85 5.14 2.07
CA LYS A 75 7.29 4.80 2.11
C LYS A 75 7.92 5.18 3.44
N THR A 76 8.46 4.20 4.15
CA THR A 76 9.34 4.47 5.30
C THR A 76 10.78 4.63 4.83
N ARG A 77 11.56 5.49 5.49
CA ARG A 77 12.98 5.67 5.19
C ARG A 77 13.76 4.35 5.22
N ALA A 78 13.43 3.41 6.12
CA ALA A 78 14.10 2.11 6.14
C ALA A 78 13.83 1.31 4.86
N SER A 79 12.59 1.33 4.35
CA SER A 79 12.20 0.67 3.10
C SER A 79 13.04 1.14 1.91
N ASP A 80 13.33 2.44 1.82
CA ASP A 80 14.15 3.02 0.75
C ASP A 80 15.64 2.64 0.86
N TRP A 81 16.14 2.41 2.08
CA TRP A 81 17.54 2.03 2.32
C TRP A 81 17.79 0.53 2.14
N PHE A 82 16.82 -0.34 2.51
CA PHE A 82 16.95 -1.79 2.34
C PHE A 82 16.63 -2.27 0.92
N ALA A 83 15.82 -1.53 0.18
CA ALA A 83 15.52 -1.80 -1.21
C ALA A 83 15.93 -0.60 -2.07
N ALA A 84 17.18 -0.60 -2.56
CA ALA A 84 17.56 0.31 -3.63
C ALA A 84 16.50 0.21 -4.75
N PRO A 85 15.80 1.30 -5.11
CA PRO A 85 14.71 1.21 -6.07
C PRO A 85 15.28 0.79 -7.42
N SER A 86 15.09 -0.47 -7.81
CA SER A 86 15.29 -0.83 -9.20
C SER A 86 14.10 -0.30 -10.00
N ALA A 87 14.35 0.22 -11.20
CA ALA A 87 13.31 0.73 -12.08
C ALA A 87 12.17 -0.30 -12.30
N ASN A 88 12.51 -1.60 -12.31
CA ASN A 88 11.53 -2.68 -12.45
C ASN A 88 10.63 -2.85 -11.22
N VAL A 89 11.13 -2.67 -10.01
CA VAL A 89 10.32 -2.75 -8.78
C VAL A 89 9.35 -1.57 -8.73
N ASP A 90 9.81 -0.38 -9.07
CA ASP A 90 8.99 0.84 -9.07
C ASP A 90 7.85 0.73 -10.09
N LEU A 91 8.15 0.32 -11.33
CA LEU A 91 7.14 0.06 -12.36
C LEU A 91 6.14 -1.03 -11.95
N ARG A 92 6.59 -2.07 -11.25
CA ARG A 92 5.70 -3.12 -10.75
C ARG A 92 4.73 -2.58 -9.70
N LYS A 93 5.22 -1.81 -8.73
CA LYS A 93 4.40 -1.17 -7.69
C LYS A 93 3.39 -0.20 -8.28
N GLN A 94 3.82 0.66 -9.21
CA GLN A 94 2.93 1.57 -9.93
C GLN A 94 1.81 0.83 -10.67
N ARG A 95 2.12 -0.29 -11.34
CA ARG A 95 1.09 -1.12 -11.99
C ARG A 95 0.12 -1.75 -10.99
N GLN A 96 0.61 -2.15 -9.80
CA GLN A 96 -0.23 -2.73 -8.76
C GLN A 96 -1.20 -1.70 -8.19
N ILE A 97 -0.74 -0.49 -7.85
CA ILE A 97 -1.60 0.54 -7.29
C ILE A 97 -2.66 1.02 -8.28
N VAL A 98 -2.34 1.10 -9.59
CA VAL A 98 -3.32 1.40 -10.64
C VAL A 98 -4.42 0.34 -10.71
N ARG A 99 -4.04 -0.94 -10.66
CA ARG A 99 -5.02 -2.04 -10.67
C ARG A 99 -5.88 -2.05 -9.41
N ALA A 100 -5.26 -1.79 -8.26
CA ALA A 100 -5.93 -1.71 -6.97
C ALA A 100 -6.94 -0.56 -6.93
N ALA A 101 -6.53 0.66 -7.32
CA ALA A 101 -7.40 1.82 -7.39
C ALA A 101 -8.60 1.58 -8.32
N HIS A 102 -8.39 0.97 -9.49
CA HIS A 102 -9.47 0.61 -10.40
C HIS A 102 -10.44 -0.40 -9.77
N ALA A 103 -9.93 -1.46 -9.13
CA ALA A 103 -10.76 -2.47 -8.47
C ALA A 103 -11.54 -1.88 -7.28
N TYR A 104 -10.89 -1.06 -6.45
CA TYR A 104 -11.51 -0.36 -5.32
C TYR A 104 -12.66 0.52 -5.81
N ARG A 105 -12.41 1.38 -6.79
CA ARG A 105 -13.43 2.29 -7.33
C ARG A 105 -14.61 1.54 -7.93
N ARG A 106 -14.37 0.43 -8.63
CA ARG A 106 -15.44 -0.41 -9.15
C ARG A 106 -16.24 -1.09 -8.04
N MET A 107 -15.57 -1.61 -7.01
CA MET A 107 -16.19 -2.28 -5.87
C MET A 107 -17.16 -1.37 -5.11
N PHE A 108 -16.80 -0.09 -4.96
CA PHE A 108 -17.58 0.89 -4.22
C PHE A 108 -18.42 1.84 -5.10
N GLY A 109 -18.50 1.61 -6.42
CA GLY A 109 -19.30 2.45 -7.32
C GLY A 109 -18.76 3.87 -7.55
N LEU A 110 -17.44 4.08 -7.38
CA LEU A 110 -16.74 5.38 -7.45
C LEU A 110 -16.08 5.63 -8.82
N THR A 111 -16.65 5.10 -9.91
CA THR A 111 -16.03 5.15 -11.25
C THR A 111 -15.94 6.55 -11.83
N ASN A 112 -16.79 7.49 -11.38
CA ASN A 112 -16.81 8.88 -11.81
C ASN A 112 -16.12 9.83 -10.82
N THR A 113 -15.64 9.32 -9.69
CA THR A 113 -14.94 10.12 -8.68
C THR A 113 -13.55 10.51 -9.18
N PRO A 114 -13.15 11.80 -9.10
CA PRO A 114 -11.77 12.23 -9.34
C PRO A 114 -10.81 11.46 -8.43
N TYR A 115 -9.63 11.11 -8.94
CA TYR A 115 -8.67 10.34 -8.16
C TYR A 115 -7.23 10.63 -8.60
N ARG A 116 -6.29 10.34 -7.70
CA ARG A 116 -4.84 10.39 -7.96
C ARG A 116 -4.09 9.35 -7.14
N TYR A 117 -2.80 9.22 -7.44
CA TYR A 117 -1.87 8.35 -6.73
C TYR A 117 -0.82 9.22 -6.04
N ASP A 118 -0.63 9.01 -4.75
CA ASP A 118 0.35 9.74 -3.93
C ASP A 118 1.32 8.74 -3.27
N VAL A 119 2.47 9.24 -2.82
CA VAL A 119 3.54 8.48 -2.14
C VAL A 119 4.09 9.31 -0.97
#